data_AF-A0A929ZGV3-F1
#
_entry.id   AF-A0A929ZGV3-F1
#
_cell.length_a   1.000
_cell.length_b   1.000
_cell.length_c   1.000
_cell.angle_alpha   90.00
_cell.angle_beta   90.00
_cell.angle_gamma   90.00
#
_symmetry.space_group_name_H-M   'P 1'
#
loop_
_entity.id
_entity.type
_entity.pdbx_description
1 polymer ?
#
loop_
_entity_poly.entity_id
_entity_poly.type
_entity_poly.pdbx_seq_one_letter_code
_entity_poly.pdbx_strand_id
1 'polypeptide(L)'
;MTTSDIALLVLEDGTVFKGRAWGARGRTLGEIVFSTGMTGYQETLTDPSYHRQIVVMTAPHIGNTGVNDEDPESSRIWVAGFVVRDAARRASNWRSRRELEDELIAQGIVGIADVDTRAITRHIR
;
A
#
# COMPACT_ATOMS: atom_id res chain seq x y z
N MET A 1 0.02 21.10 -13.60
CA MET A 1 -0.72 20.44 -12.51
C MET A 1 -1.07 19.06 -13.01
N THR A 2 -0.40 18.01 -12.53
CA THR A 2 -0.79 16.63 -12.86
C THR A 2 -2.13 16.37 -12.20
N THR A 3 -3.15 16.07 -13.00
CA THR A 3 -4.47 15.67 -12.51
C THR A 3 -4.26 14.37 -11.72
N SER A 4 -4.29 14.47 -10.40
CA SER A 4 -4.19 13.30 -9.53
C SER A 4 -5.46 12.47 -9.69
N ASP A 5 -5.32 11.25 -10.23
CA ASP A 5 -6.43 10.31 -10.31
C ASP A 5 -6.97 10.02 -8.91
N ILE A 6 -8.30 10.05 -8.77
CA ILE A 6 -8.99 9.76 -7.51
C ILE A 6 -9.07 8.25 -7.33
N ALA A 7 -8.76 7.76 -6.13
CA ALA A 7 -9.06 6.41 -5.69
C ALA A 7 -10.03 6.43 -4.50
N LEU A 8 -10.80 5.35 -4.38
CA LEU A 8 -11.80 5.16 -3.33
C LEU A 8 -11.57 3.80 -2.67
N LEU A 9 -11.49 3.80 -1.34
CA LEU A 9 -11.64 2.62 -0.51
C LEU A 9 -13.06 2.61 0.03
N VAL A 10 -13.81 1.55 -0.25
CA VAL A 10 -15.21 1.40 0.15
C VAL A 10 -15.31 0.20 1.07
N LEU A 11 -15.86 0.40 2.27
CA LEU A 11 -16.10 -0.66 3.24
C LEU A 11 -17.53 -1.22 3.09
N GLU A 12 -17.75 -2.42 3.63
CA GLU A 12 -19.04 -3.13 3.52
C GLU A 12 -20.22 -2.36 4.15
N ASP A 13 -19.95 -1.53 5.15
CA ASP A 13 -20.94 -0.70 5.83
C ASP A 13 -21.29 0.60 5.08
N GLY A 14 -20.70 0.78 3.89
CA GLY A 14 -20.89 1.96 3.05
C GLY A 14 -19.95 3.12 3.37
N THR A 15 -19.04 2.98 4.34
CA THR A 15 -18.01 4.00 4.61
C THR A 15 -17.07 4.12 3.42
N VAL A 16 -16.81 5.36 2.99
CA VAL A 16 -15.94 5.66 1.84
C VAL A 16 -14.78 6.55 2.26
N PHE A 17 -13.55 6.08 2.00
CA PHE A 17 -12.35 6.88 2.12
C PHE A 17 -11.85 7.27 0.73
N LYS A 18 -11.70 8.58 0.51
CA LYS A 18 -11.19 9.14 -0.74
C LYS A 18 -9.71 9.46 -0.59
N GLY A 19 -8.95 9.10 -1.61
CA GLY A 19 -7.51 9.39 -1.70
C GLY A 19 -7.08 9.54 -3.14
N ARG A 20 -5.76 9.42 -3.34
CA ARG A 20 -5.11 9.42 -4.63
C ARG A 20 -4.78 8.00 -5.06
N ALA A 21 -5.03 7.69 -6.33
CA ALA A 21 -4.66 6.40 -6.89
C ALA A 21 -3.13 6.25 -6.91
N TRP A 22 -2.64 5.11 -6.43
CA TRP A 22 -1.22 4.82 -6.27
C TRP A 22 -0.96 3.34 -6.60
N GLY A 23 0.09 3.02 -7.34
CA GLY A 23 0.25 1.66 -7.88
C GLY A 23 -0.65 1.41 -9.11
N ALA A 24 -1.01 0.14 -9.35
CA ALA A 24 -1.76 -0.27 -10.53
C ALA A 24 -3.18 0.33 -10.57
N ARG A 25 -3.63 0.71 -11.77
CA ARG A 25 -5.00 1.19 -12.00
C ARG A 25 -5.95 0.01 -12.15
N GLY A 26 -7.06 0.04 -11.42
CA GLY A 26 -8.05 -1.02 -11.48
C GLY A 26 -8.93 -1.04 -10.24
N ARG A 27 -9.48 -2.21 -9.95
CA ARG A 27 -10.29 -2.48 -8.77
C ARG A 27 -9.82 -3.80 -8.17
N THR A 28 -9.82 -3.86 -6.85
CA THR A 28 -9.51 -5.06 -6.09
C THR A 28 -10.50 -5.19 -4.95
N LEU A 29 -10.67 -6.41 -4.45
CA LEU A 29 -11.53 -6.73 -3.33
C LEU A 29 -10.77 -7.67 -2.40
N GLY A 30 -10.87 -7.41 -1.11
CA GLY A 30 -10.17 -8.19 -0.09
C GLY A 30 -10.63 -7.81 1.30
N GLU A 31 -10.27 -8.64 2.27
CA GLU A 31 -10.45 -8.33 3.69
C GLU A 31 -9.52 -7.17 4.07
N ILE A 32 -10.06 -6.14 4.73
CA ILE A 32 -9.25 -5.02 5.17
C ILE A 32 -8.57 -5.34 6.50
N VAL A 33 -7.26 -5.16 6.54
CA VAL A 33 -6.44 -5.36 7.75
C VAL A 33 -5.51 -4.17 7.94
N PHE A 34 -4.97 -4.00 9.14
CA PHE A 34 -3.96 -2.97 9.40
C PHE A 34 -2.67 -3.57 9.97
N SER A 35 -1.54 -2.97 9.59
CA SER A 35 -0.23 -3.30 10.16
C SER A 35 0.31 -2.10 10.93
N THR A 36 0.77 -2.36 12.15
CA THR A 36 1.44 -1.39 13.02
C THR A 36 2.95 -1.31 12.81
N GLY A 37 3.49 -2.11 11.89
CA GLY A 37 4.89 -2.05 11.49
C GLY A 37 5.26 -0.66 10.99
N MET A 38 6.27 -0.04 11.61
CA MET A 38 6.79 1.28 11.21
C MET A 38 7.82 1.21 10.09
N THR A 39 8.41 0.03 9.89
CA THR A 39 9.38 -0.32 8.85
C THR A 39 9.02 -1.70 8.30
N GLY A 40 9.75 -2.15 7.28
CA GLY A 40 9.56 -3.50 6.76
C GLY A 40 8.27 -3.67 5.94
N TYR A 41 7.87 -2.62 5.22
CA TYR A 41 6.67 -2.69 4.39
C TYR A 41 6.86 -3.63 3.19
N GLN A 42 8.10 -3.85 2.73
CA GLN A 42 8.38 -4.78 1.64
C GLN A 42 8.09 -6.21 2.08
N GLU A 43 8.55 -6.58 3.27
CA GLU A 43 8.31 -7.86 3.93
C GLU A 43 6.81 -8.09 4.09
N THR A 44 6.08 -7.09 4.60
CA THR A 44 4.61 -7.11 4.71
C THR A 44 3.93 -7.36 3.36
N LEU A 45 4.39 -6.69 2.29
CA LEU A 45 3.82 -6.87 0.95
C LEU A 45 4.09 -8.28 0.40
N THR A 46 5.24 -8.86 0.72
CA THR A 46 5.69 -10.17 0.19
C THR A 46 5.36 -11.37 1.09
N ASP A 47 4.76 -11.16 2.26
CA ASP A 47 4.32 -12.24 3.14
C ASP A 47 3.04 -12.91 2.58
N PRO A 48 3.07 -14.23 2.27
CA PRO A 48 1.92 -14.98 1.79
C PRO A 48 0.69 -14.94 2.69
N SER A 49 0.87 -14.65 3.98
CA SER A 49 -0.21 -14.56 4.97
C SER A 49 -1.22 -13.45 4.65
N TYR A 50 -0.80 -12.41 3.92
CA TYR A 50 -1.68 -11.32 3.48
C TYR A 50 -2.41 -11.60 2.16
N HIS A 51 -2.42 -12.85 1.69
CA HIS A 51 -3.14 -13.19 0.46
C HIS A 51 -4.62 -12.80 0.56
N ARG A 52 -5.12 -12.09 -0.47
CA ARG A 52 -6.50 -11.56 -0.54
C ARG A 52 -6.82 -10.47 0.50
N GLN A 53 -5.83 -9.91 1.18
CA GLN A 53 -6.03 -8.83 2.15
C GLN A 53 -5.62 -7.48 1.58
N ILE A 54 -6.39 -6.44 1.91
CA ILE A 54 -6.05 -5.04 1.65
C ILE A 54 -5.37 -4.51 2.90
N VAL A 55 -4.06 -4.25 2.83
CA VAL A 55 -3.27 -3.86 3.99
C VAL A 55 -3.23 -2.34 4.13
N VAL A 56 -3.61 -1.87 5.31
CA VAL A 56 -3.52 -0.47 5.74
C VAL A 56 -2.29 -0.28 6.62
N MET A 57 -1.35 0.54 6.16
CA MET A 57 -0.19 0.88 6.99
C MET A 57 -0.54 2.01 7.96
N THR A 58 -0.29 1.81 9.25
CA THR A 58 -0.42 2.90 10.22
C THR A 58 0.78 3.85 10.19
N ALA A 59 1.93 3.37 9.70
CA ALA A 59 3.11 4.22 9.51
C ALA A 59 2.79 5.30 8.46
N PRO A 60 3.03 6.59 8.76
CA PRO A 60 2.53 7.67 7.93
C PRO A 60 3.23 7.73 6.58
N HIS A 61 4.52 7.42 6.52
CA HIS A 61 5.36 7.61 5.35
C HIS A 61 5.89 6.26 4.84
N ILE A 62 5.39 5.81 3.69
CA ILE A 62 5.68 4.49 3.12
C ILE A 62 6.36 4.63 1.75
N GLY A 63 7.33 3.76 1.45
CA GLY A 63 8.09 3.77 0.20
C GLY A 63 9.42 4.53 0.26
N ASN A 64 9.77 5.10 1.42
CA ASN A 64 10.99 5.89 1.61
C ASN A 64 12.29 5.09 1.42
N THR A 65 12.26 3.77 1.63
CA THR A 65 13.40 2.88 1.37
C THR A 65 13.39 2.25 -0.01
N GLY A 66 12.34 2.50 -0.80
CA GLY A 66 12.06 1.81 -2.07
C GLY A 66 11.98 0.29 -1.90
N VAL A 67 12.23 -0.42 -3.00
CA VAL A 67 12.25 -1.88 -3.06
C VAL A 67 13.64 -2.35 -3.46
N ASN A 68 14.08 -3.46 -2.86
CA ASN A 68 15.33 -4.13 -3.21
C ASN A 68 15.11 -5.64 -3.43
N ASP A 69 16.12 -6.34 -3.95
CA ASP A 69 16.04 -7.77 -4.29
C ASP A 69 16.39 -8.70 -3.12
N GLU A 70 16.87 -8.17 -1.99
CA GLU A 70 17.39 -8.93 -0.85
C GLU A 70 16.36 -9.10 0.29
N ASP A 71 15.44 -8.14 0.43
CA ASP A 71 14.41 -8.12 1.47
C ASP A 71 13.01 -8.68 1.06
N PRO A 72 12.77 -9.39 -0.07
CA PRO A 72 11.47 -10.03 -0.30
C PRO A 72 11.38 -11.38 0.44
N GLU A 73 10.35 -11.56 1.26
CA GLU A 73 10.01 -12.83 1.94
C GLU A 73 9.48 -13.90 0.95
N SER A 74 9.11 -13.48 -0.26
CA SER A 74 8.57 -14.35 -1.30
C SER A 74 8.85 -13.81 -2.70
N SER A 75 8.66 -14.67 -3.70
CA SER A 75 8.84 -14.36 -5.13
C SER A 75 7.92 -13.26 -5.69
N ARG A 76 6.90 -12.81 -4.95
CA ARG A 76 5.93 -11.80 -5.39
C ARG A 76 5.26 -11.09 -4.21
N ILE A 77 4.54 -10.01 -4.52
CA ILE A 77 3.62 -9.33 -3.61
C ILE A 77 2.32 -10.15 -3.50
N TRP A 78 1.85 -10.36 -2.28
CA TRP A 78 0.69 -11.22 -1.99
C TRP A 78 -0.58 -10.45 -1.62
N VAL A 79 -0.45 -9.19 -1.18
CA VAL A 79 -1.58 -8.35 -0.81
C VAL A 79 -2.53 -8.15 -1.99
N ALA A 80 -3.83 -8.07 -1.73
CA ALA A 80 -4.83 -7.72 -2.75
C ALA A 80 -4.79 -6.23 -3.11
N GLY A 81 -4.40 -5.39 -2.15
CA GLY A 81 -4.27 -3.95 -2.32
C GLY A 81 -3.57 -3.30 -1.13
N PHE A 82 -3.20 -2.03 -1.30
CA PHE A 82 -2.36 -1.34 -0.33
C PHE A 82 -2.81 0.09 -0.05
N VAL A 83 -2.93 0.43 1.23
CA VAL A 83 -3.50 1.70 1.69
C VAL A 83 -2.49 2.42 2.57
N VAL A 84 -2.12 3.64 2.19
CA VAL A 84 -1.12 4.44 2.91
C VAL A 84 -1.58 5.88 3.11
N ARG A 85 -1.01 6.53 4.12
CA ARG A 85 -1.27 7.94 4.38
C ARG A 85 -0.47 8.85 3.48
N ASP A 86 0.85 8.68 3.43
CA ASP A 86 1.76 9.46 2.60
C ASP A 86 2.72 8.50 1.88
N ALA A 87 2.59 8.43 0.56
CA ALA A 87 3.48 7.66 -0.28
C ALA A 87 4.71 8.50 -0.62
N ALA A 88 5.90 8.01 -0.27
CA ALA A 88 7.15 8.66 -0.58
C ALA A 88 7.26 8.91 -2.09
N ARG A 89 7.52 10.16 -2.46
CA ARG A 89 7.69 10.57 -3.87
C ARG A 89 8.94 9.97 -4.51
N ARG A 90 9.93 9.63 -3.69
CA ARG A 90 11.20 9.05 -4.12
C ARG A 90 11.80 8.28 -2.96
N ALA A 91 12.32 7.09 -3.25
CA ALA A 91 13.11 6.32 -2.34
C ALA A 91 14.47 6.98 -2.10
N SER A 92 14.97 6.89 -0.87
CA SER A 92 16.28 7.35 -0.47
C SER A 92 16.91 6.35 0.49
N ASN A 93 17.40 5.24 -0.07
CA ASN A 93 18.15 4.22 0.66
C ASN A 93 19.23 3.65 -0.28
N TRP A 94 20.43 3.43 0.25
CA TRP A 94 21.55 2.87 -0.52
C TRP A 94 21.28 1.45 -1.06
N ARG A 95 20.36 0.71 -0.43
CA ARG A 95 19.90 -0.62 -0.88
C ARG A 95 18.80 -0.54 -1.94
N SER A 96 18.17 0.63 -2.13
CA SER A 96 17.03 0.78 -3.04
C SER A 96 17.45 0.52 -4.49
N ARG A 97 16.68 -0.34 -5.17
CA ARG A 97 16.85 -0.62 -6.61
C ARG A 97 15.70 -0.06 -7.45
N ARG A 98 14.50 0.02 -6.88
CA ARG A 98 13.27 0.48 -7.53
C ARG A 98 12.44 1.33 -6.58
N GLU A 99 11.59 2.17 -7.15
CA GLU A 99 10.54 2.85 -6.41
C GLU A 99 9.41 1.87 -6.06
N LEU A 100 8.78 2.07 -4.91
CA LEU A 100 7.69 1.18 -4.48
C LEU A 100 6.47 1.28 -5.39
N GLU A 101 6.16 2.47 -5.91
CA GLU A 101 5.04 2.64 -6.84
C GLU A 101 5.24 1.83 -8.12
N ASP A 102 6.45 1.83 -8.67
CA ASP A 102 6.78 1.09 -9.89
C ASP A 102 6.63 -0.42 -9.67
N GLU A 103 7.03 -0.94 -8.50
CA GLU A 103 6.87 -2.35 -8.16
C GLU A 103 5.39 -2.74 -8.02
N LEU A 104 4.58 -1.89 -7.37
CA LEU A 104 3.14 -2.11 -7.26
C LEU A 104 2.47 -2.12 -8.65
N ILE A 105 2.86 -1.22 -9.55
CA ILE A 105 2.37 -1.18 -10.93
C ILE A 105 2.79 -2.46 -11.69
N ALA A 106 4.07 -2.83 -11.60
CA ALA A 106 4.62 -3.99 -12.30
C ALA A 106 3.93 -5.30 -11.91
N GLN A 107 3.54 -5.44 -10.64
CA GLN A 107 2.86 -6.62 -10.12
C GLN A 107 1.32 -6.50 -10.11
N GLY A 108 0.75 -5.42 -10.64
CA GLY A 108 -0.70 -5.25 -10.76
C GLY A 108 -1.41 -4.98 -9.44
N ILE A 109 -0.71 -4.48 -8.42
CA ILE A 109 -1.25 -4.21 -7.09
C ILE A 109 -1.91 -2.84 -7.06
N VAL A 110 -3.22 -2.83 -6.75
CA VAL A 110 -4.00 -1.60 -6.64
C VAL A 110 -3.75 -0.95 -5.29
N GLY A 111 -3.38 0.33 -5.29
CA GLY A 111 -3.13 1.09 -4.06
C GLY A 111 -3.82 2.44 -4.02
N ILE A 112 -3.88 2.99 -2.80
CA ILE A 112 -4.44 4.30 -2.50
C ILE A 112 -3.55 5.00 -1.47
N ALA A 113 -3.18 6.24 -1.79
CA ALA A 113 -2.40 7.12 -0.94
C ALA A 113 -3.23 8.35 -0.52
N ASP A 114 -2.70 9.18 0.37
CA ASP A 114 -3.33 10.41 0.84
C ASP A 114 -4.67 10.19 1.56
N VAL A 115 -4.78 9.08 2.30
CA VAL A 115 -5.95 8.70 3.10
C VAL A 115 -5.66 8.77 4.59
N ASP A 116 -6.68 9.10 5.39
CA ASP A 116 -6.59 9.00 6.86
C ASP A 116 -6.59 7.54 7.33
N THR A 117 -5.41 6.92 7.31
CA THR A 117 -5.22 5.54 7.78
C THR A 117 -5.55 5.37 9.26
N ARG A 118 -5.47 6.43 10.09
CA ARG A 118 -5.87 6.36 11.50
C ARG A 118 -7.39 6.27 11.64
N ALA A 119 -8.14 7.01 10.83
CA ALA A 119 -9.60 6.89 10.78
C ALA A 119 -10.00 5.48 10.36
N ILE A 120 -9.37 4.92 9.33
CA ILE A 120 -9.60 3.54 8.87
C ILE A 120 -9.30 2.54 9.99
N THR A 121 -8.11 2.59 10.60
CA THR A 121 -7.72 1.66 11.67
C THR A 121 -8.66 1.72 12.87
N ARG A 122 -9.21 2.90 13.20
CA ARG A 122 -10.21 3.03 14.27
C ARG A 122 -11.57 2.47 13.90
N HIS A 123 -11.90 2.48 12.62
CA HIS A 123 -13.18 1.99 12.10
C HIS A 123 -13.24 0.47 12.05
N ILE A 124 -12.12 -0.18 11.73
CA ILE A 124 -12.01 -1.65 11.61
C ILE A 124 -11.63 -2.35 12.92
N ARG A 125 -11.50 -1.63 14.03
CA ARG A 125 -11.12 -2.16 15.35
C ARG A 125 -12.32 -2.38 16.26
#